data_AF-A0A662APU4-F1
#
_entry.id   AF-A0A662APU4-F1
#
_cell.length_a   1.000
_cell.length_b   1.000
_cell.length_c   1.000
_cell.angle_alpha   90.00
_cell.angle_beta   90.00
_cell.angle_gamma   90.00
#
_symmetry.space_group_name_H-M   'P 1'
#
loop_
_entity.id
_entity.type
_entity.pdbx_description
1 polymer ?
#
loop_
_entity_poly.entity_id
_entity_poly.type
_entity_poly.pdbx_seq_one_letter_code
_entity_poly.pdbx_strand_id
1 'polypeptide(L)'
;KITIKPPFWATWWFRSLFIILVIAILISYIKLREKNLRKQKNHLQSEVKERTNDITRKNEELQLQNEEITTQRDQLSLQNKAINESILYAKRIQTAVLPRQEYIDEILPENFILFKPRNVVSGDFYWIRQISNYIIIAVADCTGHGVPGAIMSMLGISFLNEIVQKREITQTNHALNELRKQIKHALRQTGKKGEADDGMDMALCALNTKTNFLQYSGAMNSLYLIQNDEFIEIKPDRMPIGYYPNEKLTFTNHEIQLKDGDTFYLFSDGFMDQFGGKKGFKYKTGNFQKILFKNHNKPMYIQKKLLEQELKSWMKGYEQTDDILVMGVRV
;
A
#
# COMPACT_ATOMS: atom_id res chain seq x y z
N LYS A 1 -26.55 -2.90 123.10
CA LYS A 1 -25.63 -2.97 121.94
C LYS A 1 -26.42 -3.55 120.77
N ILE A 2 -26.83 -2.73 119.81
CA ILE A 2 -27.49 -3.21 118.58
C ILE A 2 -26.37 -3.65 117.64
N THR A 3 -26.30 -4.95 117.35
CA THR A 3 -25.31 -5.53 116.44
C THR A 3 -25.96 -5.69 115.07
N ILE A 4 -25.74 -4.73 114.17
CA ILE A 4 -26.19 -4.81 112.79
C ILE A 4 -25.33 -5.88 112.10
N LYS A 5 -25.92 -7.04 111.77
CA LYS A 5 -25.24 -8.06 110.96
C LYS A 5 -24.92 -7.42 109.61
N PRO A 6 -23.67 -7.52 109.11
CA PRO A 6 -23.33 -6.97 107.81
C PRO A 6 -24.23 -7.63 106.75
N PRO A 7 -24.75 -6.85 105.78
CA PRO A 7 -25.60 -7.41 104.75
C PRO A 7 -24.86 -8.50 103.97
N PHE A 8 -25.60 -9.45 103.38
CA PHE A 8 -25.01 -10.67 102.80
C PHE A 8 -23.97 -10.41 101.69
N TRP A 9 -23.96 -9.23 101.07
CA TRP A 9 -22.95 -8.82 100.10
C TRP A 9 -21.60 -8.37 100.73
N ALA A 10 -21.58 -8.18 102.06
CA ALA A 10 -20.41 -7.77 102.82
C ALA A 10 -19.76 -8.93 103.61
N THR A 11 -20.29 -10.16 103.53
CA THR A 11 -19.64 -11.35 104.09
C THR A 11 -18.47 -11.81 103.23
N TRP A 12 -17.43 -12.32 103.89
CA TRP A 12 -16.18 -12.72 103.23
C TRP A 12 -16.39 -13.85 102.20
N TRP A 13 -17.27 -14.83 102.49
CA TRP A 13 -17.57 -15.93 101.58
C TRP A 13 -18.27 -15.45 100.28
N PHE A 14 -19.15 -14.45 100.35
CA PHE A 14 -19.84 -13.90 99.17
C PHE A 14 -18.87 -13.11 98.29
N ARG A 15 -17.97 -12.33 98.89
CA ARG A 15 -16.89 -11.64 98.16
C ARG A 15 -15.95 -12.62 97.47
N SER A 16 -15.55 -13.71 98.13
CA SER A 16 -14.72 -14.76 97.53
C SER A 16 -15.43 -15.46 96.37
N LEU A 17 -16.72 -15.80 96.51
CA LEU A 17 -17.52 -16.39 95.43
C LEU A 17 -17.67 -15.44 94.24
N PHE A 18 -17.89 -14.15 94.49
CA PHE A 18 -17.99 -13.14 93.44
C PHE A 18 -16.67 -12.97 92.68
N ILE A 19 -15.53 -12.96 93.38
CA ILE A 19 -14.20 -12.92 92.75
C ILE A 19 -13.99 -14.15 91.87
N ILE A 20 -14.35 -15.35 92.35
CA ILE A 20 -14.27 -16.59 91.57
C ILE A 20 -15.15 -16.52 90.32
N LEU A 21 -16.37 -15.99 90.43
CA LEU A 21 -17.30 -15.82 89.31
C LEU A 21 -16.73 -14.85 88.25
N VAL A 22 -16.17 -13.71 88.68
CA VAL A 22 -15.53 -12.74 87.79
C VAL A 22 -14.33 -13.35 87.08
N ILE A 23 -13.49 -14.10 87.79
CA ILE A 23 -12.35 -14.83 87.21
C ILE A 23 -12.84 -15.87 86.20
N ALA A 24 -13.89 -16.63 86.51
CA ALA A 24 -14.47 -17.63 85.61
C ALA A 24 -15.04 -16.99 84.32
N ILE A 25 -15.73 -15.85 84.43
CA ILE A 25 -16.23 -15.08 83.28
C ILE A 25 -15.06 -14.57 82.43
N LEU A 26 -14.01 -14.05 83.06
CA LEU A 26 -12.83 -13.52 82.37
C LEU A 26 -12.06 -14.62 81.63
N ILE A 27 -11.86 -15.78 82.26
CA ILE A 27 -11.27 -16.96 81.62
C ILE A 27 -12.15 -17.46 80.46
N SER A 28 -13.47 -17.51 80.65
CA SER A 28 -14.42 -17.92 79.60
C SER A 28 -14.37 -16.97 78.40
N TYR A 29 -14.35 -15.65 78.64
CA TYR A 29 -14.22 -14.64 77.60
C TYR A 29 -12.90 -14.77 76.83
N ILE A 30 -11.77 -14.97 77.52
CA ILE A 30 -10.45 -15.17 76.88
C ILE A 30 -10.48 -16.43 75.99
N LYS A 31 -11.01 -17.56 76.50
CA LYS A 31 -11.11 -18.80 75.72
C LYS A 31 -12.01 -18.66 74.48
N LEU A 32 -13.14 -17.96 74.59
CA LEU A 32 -14.03 -17.68 73.46
C LEU A 32 -13.37 -16.77 72.41
N ARG A 33 -12.69 -15.72 72.85
CA ARG A 33 -11.93 -14.83 71.98
C ARG A 33 -10.80 -15.57 71.27
N GLU A 34 -10.07 -16.41 71.99
CA GLU A 34 -9.00 -17.24 71.42
C GLU A 34 -9.54 -18.22 70.38
N LYS A 35 -10.68 -18.87 70.65
CA LYS A 35 -11.35 -19.75 69.68
C LYS A 35 -11.78 -18.98 68.42
N ASN A 36 -12.34 -17.77 68.57
CA ASN A 36 -12.75 -16.93 67.43
C ASN A 36 -11.54 -16.44 66.62
N LEU A 37 -10.45 -16.03 67.28
CA LEU A 37 -9.20 -15.65 66.63
C LEU A 37 -8.58 -16.82 65.85
N ARG A 38 -8.59 -18.03 66.43
CA ARG A 38 -8.13 -19.24 65.72
C ARG A 38 -8.99 -19.54 64.50
N LYS A 39 -10.32 -19.40 64.59
CA LYS A 39 -11.22 -19.55 63.44
C LYS A 39 -10.93 -18.54 62.33
N GLN A 40 -10.78 -17.26 62.67
CA GLN A 40 -10.43 -16.21 61.71
C GLN A 40 -9.07 -16.46 61.06
N LYS A 41 -8.05 -16.83 61.85
CA LYS A 41 -6.73 -17.19 61.34
C LYS A 41 -6.79 -18.36 60.37
N ASN A 42 -7.51 -19.43 60.73
CA ASN A 42 -7.65 -20.61 59.86
C ASN A 42 -8.42 -20.28 58.57
N HIS A 43 -9.47 -19.46 58.65
CA HIS A 43 -10.23 -19.02 57.48
C HIS A 43 -9.36 -18.16 56.55
N LEU A 44 -8.64 -17.18 57.10
CA LEU A 44 -7.71 -16.34 56.33
C LEU A 44 -6.58 -17.17 55.70
N GLN A 45 -6.02 -18.13 56.44
CA GLN A 45 -5.03 -19.07 55.89
C GLN A 45 -5.59 -19.89 54.75
N SER A 46 -6.86 -20.32 54.83
CA SER A 46 -7.53 -21.02 53.74
C SER A 46 -7.71 -20.12 52.51
N GLU A 47 -8.18 -18.88 52.69
CA GLU A 47 -8.38 -17.94 51.59
C GLU A 47 -7.05 -17.55 50.92
N VAL A 48 -6.01 -17.25 51.70
CA VAL A 48 -4.68 -16.95 51.16
C VAL A 48 -4.14 -18.15 50.38
N LYS A 49 -4.31 -19.37 50.87
CA LYS A 49 -3.90 -20.58 50.16
C LYS A 49 -4.66 -20.75 48.84
N GLU A 50 -5.97 -20.55 48.85
CA GLU A 50 -6.81 -20.62 47.65
C GLU A 50 -6.40 -19.58 46.60
N ARG A 51 -6.24 -18.31 47.01
CA ARG A 51 -5.77 -17.25 46.11
C ARG A 51 -4.35 -17.50 45.60
N THR A 52 -3.47 -18.04 46.44
CA THR A 52 -2.11 -18.38 46.03
C THR A 52 -2.16 -19.45 44.93
N ASN A 53 -2.97 -20.49 45.09
CA ASN A 53 -3.16 -21.53 44.08
C ASN A 53 -3.79 -21.00 42.78
N ASP A 54 -4.77 -20.09 42.87
CA ASP A 54 -5.36 -19.45 41.69
C ASP A 54 -4.35 -18.56 40.95
N ILE A 55 -3.52 -17.82 41.68
CA ILE A 55 -2.44 -17.00 41.10
C ILE A 55 -1.40 -17.90 40.42
N THR A 56 -0.98 -19.00 41.05
CA THR A 56 -0.03 -19.92 40.42
C THR A 56 -0.62 -20.53 39.15
N ARG A 57 -1.88 -20.97 39.16
CA ARG A 57 -2.55 -21.48 37.95
C ARG A 57 -2.61 -20.42 36.85
N LYS A 58 -3.01 -19.19 37.18
CA LYS A 58 -3.04 -18.09 36.19
C LYS A 58 -1.66 -17.72 35.67
N ASN A 59 -0.62 -17.79 36.50
CA ASN A 59 0.75 -17.53 36.07
C ASN A 59 1.25 -18.63 35.12
N GLU A 60 0.92 -19.90 35.39
CA GLU A 60 1.22 -21.01 34.49
C GLU A 60 0.49 -20.86 33.14
N GLU A 61 -0.81 -20.54 33.18
CA GLU A 61 -1.61 -20.25 31.98
C GLU A 61 -1.02 -19.07 31.17
N LEU A 62 -0.64 -17.98 31.84
CA LEU A 62 0.01 -16.82 31.21
C LEU A 62 1.37 -17.18 30.61
N GLN A 63 2.14 -18.04 31.27
CA GLN A 63 3.42 -18.49 30.75
C GLN A 63 3.22 -19.29 29.45
N LEU A 64 2.28 -20.23 29.45
CA LEU A 64 1.93 -21.00 28.24
C LEU A 64 1.46 -20.10 27.11
N GLN A 65 0.61 -19.11 27.40
CA GLN A 65 0.16 -18.13 26.40
C GLN A 65 1.31 -17.29 25.85
N ASN A 66 2.25 -16.86 26.69
CA ASN A 66 3.42 -16.11 26.23
C ASN A 66 4.34 -16.96 25.34
N GLU A 67 4.53 -18.23 25.67
CA GLU A 67 5.28 -19.18 24.86
C GLU A 67 4.59 -19.41 23.50
N GLU A 68 3.27 -19.56 23.47
CA GLU A 68 2.49 -19.67 22.25
C GLU A 68 2.58 -18.39 21.39
N ILE A 69 2.39 -17.21 21.97
CA ILE A 69 2.51 -15.92 21.27
C ILE A 69 3.91 -15.74 20.69
N THR A 70 4.95 -16.12 21.44
CA THR A 70 6.33 -16.03 20.95
C THR A 70 6.55 -16.94 19.75
N THR A 71 6.05 -18.17 19.82
CA THR A 71 6.13 -19.13 18.72
C THR A 71 5.38 -18.64 17.48
N GLN A 72 4.16 -18.12 17.65
CA GLN A 72 3.36 -17.54 16.56
C GLN A 72 4.06 -16.32 15.93
N ARG A 73 4.65 -15.44 16.75
CA ARG A 73 5.42 -14.29 16.30
C ARG A 73 6.62 -14.71 15.45
N ASP A 74 7.37 -15.72 15.90
CA ASP A 74 8.56 -16.20 15.19
C ASP A 74 8.17 -16.83 13.85
N GLN A 75 7.10 -17.64 13.83
CA GLN A 75 6.56 -18.19 12.59
C GLN A 75 6.10 -17.09 11.63
N LEU A 76 5.39 -16.07 12.11
CA LEU A 76 4.95 -14.94 11.30
C LEU A 76 6.14 -14.14 10.74
N SER A 77 7.18 -13.94 11.54
CA SER A 77 8.41 -13.28 11.12
C SER A 77 9.11 -14.06 9.99
N LEU A 78 9.22 -15.38 10.12
CA LEU A 78 9.78 -16.25 9.07
C LEU A 78 8.95 -16.20 7.78
N GLN A 79 7.62 -16.26 7.88
CA GLN A 79 6.72 -16.16 6.72
C GLN A 79 6.84 -14.80 6.02
N ASN A 80 6.84 -13.70 6.78
CA ASN A 80 7.02 -12.36 6.22
C ASN A 80 8.38 -12.20 5.51
N LYS A 81 9.45 -12.78 6.08
CA LYS A 81 10.76 -12.77 5.45
C LYS A 81 10.73 -13.50 4.09
N ALA A 82 10.15 -14.70 4.04
CA ALA A 82 10.04 -15.47 2.79
C ALA A 82 9.20 -14.74 1.72
N ILE A 83 8.09 -14.11 2.11
CA ILE A 83 7.25 -13.31 1.20
C ILE A 83 8.04 -12.12 0.65
N ASN A 84 8.75 -11.38 1.51
CA ASN A 84 9.55 -10.24 1.08
C ASN A 84 10.68 -10.63 0.12
N GLU A 85 11.35 -11.76 0.36
CA GLU A 85 12.38 -12.30 -0.54
C GLU A 85 11.80 -12.65 -1.92
N SER A 86 10.61 -13.26 -1.96
CA SER A 86 9.90 -13.57 -3.20
C SER A 86 9.52 -12.31 -3.99
N ILE A 87 8.99 -11.28 -3.30
CA ILE A 87 8.63 -10.00 -3.94
C ILE A 87 9.88 -9.28 -4.46
N LEU A 88 11.00 -9.31 -3.72
CA LEU A 88 12.26 -8.73 -4.18
C LEU A 88 12.82 -9.45 -5.41
N TYR A 89 12.63 -10.77 -5.48
CA TYR A 89 12.96 -11.55 -6.68
C TYR A 89 12.08 -11.14 -7.87
N ALA A 90 10.77 -10.96 -7.67
CA ALA A 90 9.88 -10.44 -8.71
C ALA A 90 10.30 -9.06 -9.21
N LYS A 91 10.72 -8.15 -8.31
CA LYS A 91 11.28 -6.84 -8.69
C LYS A 91 12.50 -6.95 -9.60
N ARG A 92 13.40 -7.90 -9.30
CA ARG A 92 14.58 -8.14 -10.16
C ARG A 92 14.18 -8.55 -11.56
N ILE A 93 13.18 -9.42 -11.70
CA ILE A 93 12.63 -9.83 -13.01
C ILE A 93 12.00 -8.64 -13.72
N GLN A 94 11.11 -7.90 -13.05
CA GLN A 94 10.44 -6.74 -13.63
C GLN A 94 11.44 -5.68 -14.11
N THR A 95 12.46 -5.39 -13.30
CA THR A 95 13.52 -4.44 -13.67
C THR A 95 14.33 -4.92 -14.88
N ALA A 96 14.55 -6.23 -15.01
CA ALA A 96 15.35 -6.80 -16.10
C ALA A 96 14.65 -6.74 -17.46
N VAL A 97 13.31 -6.70 -17.51
CA VAL A 97 12.57 -6.62 -18.78
C VAL A 97 12.33 -5.19 -19.26
N LEU A 98 12.42 -4.19 -18.37
CA LEU A 98 12.32 -2.79 -18.74
C LEU A 98 13.54 -2.35 -19.58
N PRO A 99 13.38 -1.40 -20.52
CA PRO A 99 14.50 -0.88 -21.28
C PRO A 99 15.51 -0.18 -20.36
N ARG A 100 16.80 -0.42 -20.60
CA ARG A 100 17.88 0.22 -19.83
C ARG A 100 17.98 1.70 -20.19
N GLN A 101 18.31 2.53 -19.21
CA GLN A 101 18.39 3.98 -19.39
C GLN A 101 19.41 4.37 -20.47
N GLU A 102 20.54 3.67 -20.56
CA GLU A 102 21.58 3.96 -21.56
C GLU A 102 21.07 3.80 -22.99
N TYR A 103 20.24 2.78 -23.24
CA TYR A 103 19.61 2.56 -24.54
C TYR A 103 18.58 3.66 -24.86
N ILE A 104 17.83 4.11 -23.86
CA ILE A 104 16.81 5.15 -24.03
C ILE A 104 17.49 6.49 -24.35
N ASP A 105 18.55 6.83 -23.64
CA ASP A 105 19.32 8.07 -23.85
C ASP A 105 20.02 8.08 -25.21
N GLU A 106 20.39 6.91 -25.76
CA GLU A 106 20.94 6.77 -27.11
C GLU A 106 19.91 7.12 -28.19
N ILE A 107 18.69 6.59 -28.08
CA ILE A 107 17.66 6.76 -29.11
C ILE A 107 16.79 8.00 -28.92
N LEU A 108 16.66 8.50 -27.69
CA LEU A 108 15.89 9.70 -27.32
C LEU A 108 16.73 10.61 -26.40
N PRO A 109 17.69 11.39 -26.92
CA PRO A 109 18.61 12.16 -26.07
C PRO A 109 17.93 13.18 -25.15
N GLU A 110 16.86 13.82 -25.63
CA GLU A 110 16.07 14.79 -24.86
C GLU A 110 14.84 14.11 -24.22
N ASN A 111 15.10 13.24 -23.24
CA ASN A 111 14.05 12.54 -22.49
C ASN A 111 14.18 12.69 -20.97
N PHE A 112 13.08 12.40 -20.26
CA PHE A 112 13.17 11.93 -18.89
C PHE A 112 12.12 10.85 -18.60
N ILE A 113 12.43 9.99 -17.62
CA ILE A 113 11.48 9.04 -17.02
C ILE A 113 11.47 9.24 -15.50
N LEU A 114 10.32 9.64 -14.96
CA LEU A 114 10.00 9.62 -13.54
C LEU A 114 9.19 8.35 -13.28
N PHE A 115 9.81 7.34 -12.69
CA PHE A 115 9.17 6.08 -12.35
C PHE A 115 9.32 5.80 -10.86
N LYS A 116 8.21 5.77 -10.13
CA LYS A 116 8.14 5.53 -8.69
C LYS A 116 7.02 4.52 -8.41
N PRO A 117 7.34 3.22 -8.32
CA PRO A 117 6.40 2.23 -7.83
C PRO A 117 5.96 2.56 -6.39
N ARG A 118 4.68 2.35 -6.06
CA ARG A 118 4.11 2.48 -4.72
C ARG A 118 4.62 1.38 -3.80
N ASN A 119 4.67 0.16 -4.31
CA ASN A 119 5.20 -1.01 -3.61
C ASN A 119 6.56 -1.43 -4.17
N VAL A 120 7.02 -2.64 -3.84
CA VAL A 120 8.31 -3.17 -4.32
C VAL A 120 8.28 -3.45 -5.83
N VAL A 121 7.11 -3.77 -6.38
CA VAL A 121 6.82 -3.99 -7.80
C VAL A 121 5.64 -3.12 -8.23
N SER A 122 5.57 -2.80 -9.52
CA SER A 122 4.62 -1.83 -10.09
C SER A 122 3.62 -2.50 -11.05
N GLY A 123 2.38 -2.03 -11.12
CA GLY A 123 1.50 -2.22 -12.28
C GLY A 123 1.89 -1.33 -13.46
N ASP A 124 2.37 -0.12 -13.16
CA ASP A 124 2.87 0.80 -14.17
C ASP A 124 4.14 0.28 -14.86
N PHE A 125 4.22 0.50 -16.18
CA PHE A 125 5.45 0.26 -16.92
C PHE A 125 5.62 1.21 -18.09
N TYR A 126 6.88 1.42 -18.46
CA TYR A 126 7.26 2.06 -19.72
C TYR A 126 7.92 1.04 -20.64
N TRP A 127 7.74 1.24 -21.94
CA TRP A 127 8.32 0.37 -22.96
C TRP A 127 8.80 1.21 -24.13
N ILE A 128 10.01 0.95 -24.61
CA ILE A 128 10.62 1.73 -25.69
C ILE A 128 11.44 0.80 -26.58
N ARG A 129 11.22 0.90 -27.89
CA ARG A 129 12.02 0.25 -28.92
C ARG A 129 12.15 1.11 -30.16
N GLN A 130 13.31 1.03 -30.80
CA GLN A 130 13.53 1.53 -32.14
C GLN A 130 13.39 0.41 -33.17
N ILE A 131 12.59 0.64 -34.21
CA ILE A 131 12.44 -0.23 -35.38
C ILE A 131 12.59 0.63 -36.63
N SER A 132 13.66 0.38 -37.40
CA SER A 132 14.00 1.20 -38.56
C SER A 132 14.07 2.70 -38.19
N ASN A 133 13.19 3.53 -38.77
CA ASN A 133 13.14 4.96 -38.51
C ASN A 133 12.09 5.35 -37.45
N TYR A 134 11.46 4.37 -36.79
CA TYR A 134 10.44 4.61 -35.78
C TYR A 134 10.98 4.34 -34.39
N ILE A 135 10.77 5.28 -33.47
CA ILE A 135 10.91 5.05 -32.04
C ILE A 135 9.51 4.91 -31.46
N ILE A 136 9.22 3.72 -30.93
CA ILE A 136 7.92 3.38 -30.36
C ILE A 136 8.03 3.46 -28.85
N ILE A 137 7.13 4.21 -28.23
CA ILE A 137 7.15 4.59 -26.82
C ILE A 137 5.78 4.26 -26.23
N ALA A 138 5.75 3.53 -25.12
CA ALA A 138 4.54 3.26 -24.37
C ALA A 138 4.73 3.64 -22.91
N VAL A 139 3.68 4.22 -22.32
CA VAL A 139 3.47 4.31 -20.87
C VAL A 139 2.14 3.67 -20.59
N ALA A 140 2.11 2.75 -19.63
CA ALA A 140 0.91 2.03 -19.27
C ALA A 140 0.74 1.92 -17.77
N ASP A 141 -0.52 1.88 -17.37
CA ASP A 141 -1.02 1.72 -16.02
C ASP A 141 -1.93 0.49 -16.02
N CYS A 142 -1.54 -0.55 -15.28
CA CYS A 142 -2.25 -1.82 -15.26
C CYS A 142 -3.22 -1.87 -14.09
N THR A 143 -4.33 -2.57 -14.26
CA THR A 143 -5.27 -2.78 -13.15
C THR A 143 -4.59 -3.42 -11.94
N GLY A 144 -4.75 -2.76 -10.79
CA GLY A 144 -4.18 -3.20 -9.51
C GLY A 144 -2.72 -2.81 -9.32
N HIS A 145 -2.27 -2.86 -8.06
CA HIS A 145 -0.90 -2.53 -7.67
C HIS A 145 -0.20 -3.72 -7.01
N GLY A 146 1.11 -3.64 -6.83
CA GLY A 146 1.88 -4.73 -6.23
C GLY A 146 1.94 -5.96 -7.15
N VAL A 147 1.82 -7.17 -6.59
CA VAL A 147 2.09 -8.41 -7.33
C VAL A 147 1.12 -8.65 -8.50
N PRO A 148 -0.22 -8.48 -8.37
CA PRO A 148 -1.14 -8.65 -9.50
C PRO A 148 -0.85 -7.67 -10.65
N GLY A 149 -0.69 -6.38 -10.33
CA GLY A 149 -0.31 -5.35 -11.30
C GLY A 149 1.00 -5.67 -12.00
N ALA A 150 2.00 -6.16 -11.25
CA ALA A 150 3.27 -6.56 -11.83
C ALA A 150 3.14 -7.71 -12.84
N ILE A 151 2.27 -8.69 -12.60
CA ILE A 151 2.00 -9.75 -13.59
C ILE A 151 1.37 -9.16 -14.86
N MET A 152 0.42 -8.23 -14.72
CA MET A 152 -0.18 -7.53 -15.86
C MET A 152 0.84 -6.72 -16.66
N SER A 153 1.75 -6.02 -15.96
CA SER A 153 2.85 -5.29 -16.60
C SER A 153 3.74 -6.21 -17.45
N MET A 154 4.07 -7.40 -16.94
CA MET A 154 4.89 -8.39 -17.67
C MET A 154 4.18 -8.95 -18.90
N LEU A 155 2.86 -9.19 -18.83
CA LEU A 155 2.05 -9.58 -19.99
C LEU A 155 2.04 -8.47 -21.05
N GLY A 156 1.81 -7.22 -20.64
CA GLY A 156 1.84 -6.06 -21.51
C GLY A 156 3.18 -5.91 -22.24
N ILE A 157 4.29 -5.96 -21.50
CA ILE A 157 5.65 -5.91 -22.07
C ILE A 157 5.90 -7.07 -23.03
N SER A 158 5.52 -8.31 -22.65
CA SER A 158 5.72 -9.49 -23.49
C SER A 158 4.97 -9.39 -24.82
N PHE A 159 3.70 -8.99 -24.79
CA PHE A 159 2.89 -8.84 -25.99
C PHE A 159 3.32 -7.65 -26.85
N LEU A 160 3.75 -6.54 -26.25
CA LEU A 160 4.36 -5.44 -27.02
C LEU A 160 5.63 -5.88 -27.74
N ASN A 161 6.50 -6.65 -27.08
CA ASN A 161 7.67 -7.23 -27.75
C ASN A 161 7.24 -8.13 -28.93
N GLU A 162 6.21 -8.98 -28.77
CA GLU A 162 5.73 -9.80 -29.88
C GLU A 162 5.15 -8.96 -31.04
N ILE A 163 4.25 -8.03 -30.74
CA ILE A 163 3.51 -7.24 -31.72
C ILE A 163 4.45 -6.32 -32.49
N VAL A 164 5.28 -5.60 -31.76
CA VAL A 164 6.10 -4.54 -32.34
C VAL A 164 7.41 -5.10 -32.87
N GLN A 165 8.13 -5.92 -32.10
CA GLN A 165 9.45 -6.40 -32.49
C GLN A 165 9.40 -7.57 -33.49
N LYS A 166 8.46 -8.51 -33.34
CA LYS A 166 8.42 -9.71 -34.18
C LYS A 166 7.55 -9.55 -35.41
N ARG A 167 6.45 -8.81 -35.31
CA ARG A 167 5.53 -8.57 -36.45
C ARG A 167 5.75 -7.21 -37.13
N GLU A 168 6.63 -6.37 -36.60
CA GLU A 168 6.99 -5.04 -37.13
C GLU A 168 5.78 -4.11 -37.34
N ILE A 169 4.76 -4.23 -36.48
CA ILE A 169 3.59 -3.35 -36.53
C ILE A 169 3.97 -2.00 -35.91
N THR A 170 4.18 -0.99 -36.76
CA THR A 170 4.59 0.36 -36.32
C THR A 170 3.43 1.36 -36.18
N GLN A 171 2.24 1.04 -36.69
CA GLN A 171 1.07 1.91 -36.57
C GLN A 171 0.39 1.71 -35.20
N THR A 172 0.25 2.78 -34.41
CA THR A 172 -0.06 2.67 -32.98
C THR A 172 -1.44 2.07 -32.70
N ASN A 173 -2.45 2.40 -33.51
CA ASN A 173 -3.79 1.86 -33.31
C ASN A 173 -3.86 0.34 -33.58
N HIS A 174 -3.15 -0.15 -34.60
CA HIS A 174 -3.08 -1.59 -34.89
C HIS A 174 -2.37 -2.33 -33.76
N ALA A 175 -1.28 -1.78 -33.23
CA ALA A 175 -0.58 -2.36 -32.11
C ALA A 175 -1.46 -2.47 -30.86
N LEU A 176 -2.22 -1.41 -30.51
CA LEU A 176 -3.16 -1.45 -29.38
C LEU A 176 -4.32 -2.43 -29.60
N ASN A 177 -4.87 -2.52 -30.82
CA ASN A 177 -5.93 -3.48 -31.13
C ASN A 177 -5.44 -4.94 -30.98
N GLU A 178 -4.24 -5.24 -31.47
CA GLU A 178 -3.63 -6.57 -31.30
C GLU A 178 -3.29 -6.85 -29.84
N LEU A 179 -2.76 -5.87 -29.11
CA LEU A 179 -2.46 -6.01 -27.68
C LEU A 179 -3.72 -6.34 -26.90
N ARG A 180 -4.81 -5.60 -27.14
CA ARG A 180 -6.11 -5.84 -26.52
C ARG A 180 -6.64 -7.25 -26.81
N LYS A 181 -6.54 -7.69 -28.05
CA LYS A 181 -6.94 -9.04 -28.45
C LYS A 181 -6.15 -10.11 -27.70
N GLN A 182 -4.84 -9.93 -27.57
CA GLN A 182 -3.98 -10.87 -26.84
C GLN A 182 -4.27 -10.89 -25.33
N ILE A 183 -4.48 -9.72 -24.71
CA ILE A 183 -4.86 -9.62 -23.29
C ILE A 183 -6.20 -10.30 -23.04
N LYS A 184 -7.24 -10.00 -23.82
CA LYS A 184 -8.56 -10.63 -23.71
C LYS A 184 -8.47 -12.14 -23.88
N HIS A 185 -7.64 -12.62 -24.81
CA HIS A 185 -7.43 -14.06 -25.01
C HIS A 185 -6.70 -14.71 -23.83
N ALA A 186 -5.61 -14.12 -23.37
CA ALA A 186 -4.80 -14.63 -22.26
C ALA A 186 -5.59 -14.72 -20.96
N LEU A 187 -6.41 -13.70 -20.68
CA LEU A 187 -7.26 -13.62 -19.48
C LEU A 187 -8.66 -14.22 -19.68
N ARG A 188 -8.95 -14.77 -20.88
CA ARG A 188 -10.23 -15.40 -21.25
C ARG A 188 -11.44 -14.49 -21.00
N GLN A 189 -11.30 -13.20 -21.29
CA GLN A 189 -12.34 -12.20 -21.04
C GLN A 189 -13.38 -12.26 -22.15
N THR A 190 -14.58 -12.74 -21.80
CA THR A 190 -15.75 -12.78 -22.67
C THR A 190 -16.87 -11.84 -22.22
N GLY A 191 -16.74 -11.27 -21.02
CA GLY A 191 -17.72 -10.37 -20.43
C GLY A 191 -18.71 -11.06 -19.50
N LYS A 192 -18.45 -12.31 -19.12
CA LYS A 192 -19.31 -13.06 -18.20
C LYS A 192 -18.96 -12.73 -16.75
N LYS A 193 -19.97 -12.83 -15.88
CA LYS A 193 -19.81 -12.61 -14.45
C LYS A 193 -18.82 -13.63 -13.86
N GLY A 194 -17.81 -13.12 -13.15
CA GLY A 194 -16.78 -13.94 -12.49
C GLY A 194 -15.50 -14.15 -13.30
N GLU A 195 -15.40 -13.57 -14.50
CA GLU A 195 -14.15 -13.49 -15.25
C GLU A 195 -13.26 -12.34 -14.72
N ALA A 196 -11.96 -12.44 -14.96
CA ALA A 196 -11.00 -11.36 -14.70
C ALA A 196 -11.36 -10.13 -15.55
N ASP A 197 -11.55 -8.98 -14.92
CA ASP A 197 -11.78 -7.70 -15.58
C ASP A 197 -10.51 -6.84 -15.68
N ASP A 198 -9.35 -7.43 -15.35
CA ASP A 198 -8.04 -6.79 -15.43
C ASP A 198 -7.73 -6.29 -16.86
N GLY A 199 -7.17 -5.10 -16.94
CA GLY A 199 -6.72 -4.50 -18.19
C GLY A 199 -5.55 -3.56 -17.96
N MET A 200 -5.32 -2.69 -18.93
CA MET A 200 -4.38 -1.59 -18.78
C MET A 200 -4.84 -0.36 -19.56
N ASP A 201 -4.58 0.79 -18.96
CA ASP A 201 -4.64 2.08 -19.61
C ASP A 201 -3.27 2.34 -20.21
N MET A 202 -3.21 2.84 -21.44
CA MET A 202 -1.94 2.93 -22.17
C MET A 202 -1.96 4.10 -23.15
N ALA A 203 -0.88 4.87 -23.15
CA ALA A 203 -0.56 5.79 -24.22
C ALA A 203 0.58 5.19 -25.06
N LEU A 204 0.33 4.95 -26.35
CA LEU A 204 1.31 4.40 -27.29
C LEU A 204 1.61 5.42 -28.38
N CYS A 205 2.89 5.67 -28.60
CA CYS A 205 3.42 6.59 -29.59
C CYS A 205 4.37 5.88 -30.56
N ALA A 206 4.38 6.31 -31.82
CA ALA A 206 5.42 5.95 -32.80
C ALA A 206 5.95 7.22 -33.46
N LEU A 207 7.18 7.61 -33.11
CA LEU A 207 7.87 8.79 -33.63
C LEU A 207 8.75 8.40 -34.81
N ASN A 208 8.47 8.95 -35.99
CA ASN A 208 9.35 8.82 -37.14
C ASN A 208 10.51 9.83 -37.04
N THR A 209 11.74 9.34 -36.86
CA THR A 209 12.93 10.17 -36.65
C THR A 209 13.42 10.91 -37.89
N LYS A 210 12.89 10.60 -39.07
CA LYS A 210 13.23 11.30 -40.32
C LYS A 210 12.28 12.43 -40.65
N THR A 211 11.01 12.30 -40.27
CA THR A 211 9.96 13.25 -40.64
C THR A 211 9.39 14.01 -39.45
N ASN A 212 9.78 13.66 -38.21
CA ASN A 212 9.19 14.17 -36.97
C ASN A 212 7.67 13.99 -36.91
N PHE A 213 7.17 12.95 -37.58
CA PHE A 213 5.76 12.60 -37.56
C PHE A 213 5.50 11.65 -36.38
N LEU A 214 4.63 12.08 -35.48
CA LEU A 214 4.23 11.31 -34.30
C LEU A 214 2.86 10.70 -34.56
N GLN A 215 2.80 9.37 -34.46
CA GLN A 215 1.53 8.66 -34.33
C GLN A 215 1.22 8.43 -32.86
N TYR A 216 -0.04 8.57 -32.48
CA TYR A 216 -0.50 8.31 -31.12
C TYR A 216 -1.84 7.56 -31.12
N SER A 217 -1.92 6.58 -30.22
CA SER A 217 -3.19 5.94 -29.84
C SER A 217 -3.21 5.75 -28.33
N GLY A 218 -4.36 6.05 -27.72
CA GLY A 218 -4.53 5.96 -26.26
C GLY A 218 -5.73 5.11 -25.87
N ALA A 219 -5.52 4.25 -24.89
CA ALA A 219 -6.54 3.51 -24.16
C ALA A 219 -6.69 4.15 -22.78
N MET A 220 -7.77 4.92 -22.56
CA MET A 220 -8.05 5.72 -21.33
C MET A 220 -6.97 6.73 -20.89
N ASN A 221 -5.80 6.75 -21.53
CA ASN A 221 -4.66 7.55 -21.13
C ASN A 221 -4.29 8.59 -22.20
N SER A 222 -4.34 9.88 -21.86
CA SER A 222 -4.10 11.01 -22.77
C SER A 222 -2.63 11.23 -23.08
N LEU A 223 -2.36 11.83 -24.25
CA LEU A 223 -1.06 12.46 -24.54
C LEU A 223 -1.15 13.97 -24.32
N TYR A 224 -0.20 14.53 -23.59
CA TYR A 224 -0.05 15.98 -23.44
C TYR A 224 1.06 16.49 -24.34
N LEU A 225 0.74 17.42 -25.22
CA LEU A 225 1.67 18.04 -26.16
C LEU A 225 1.78 19.52 -25.83
N ILE A 226 3.00 20.04 -25.89
CA ILE A 226 3.26 21.48 -25.87
C ILE A 226 3.96 21.83 -27.17
N GLN A 227 3.27 22.64 -27.97
CA GLN A 227 3.71 23.06 -29.31
C GLN A 227 3.39 24.56 -29.45
N ASN A 228 4.37 25.35 -29.93
CA ASN A 228 4.27 26.82 -30.03
C ASN A 228 3.79 27.52 -28.73
N ASP A 229 4.31 27.10 -27.56
CA ASP A 229 3.85 27.59 -26.24
C ASP A 229 2.34 27.38 -25.96
N GLU A 230 1.67 26.47 -26.67
CA GLU A 230 0.29 26.06 -26.39
C GLU A 230 0.23 24.65 -25.82
N PHE A 231 -0.60 24.45 -24.80
CA PHE A 231 -0.84 23.14 -24.20
C PHE A 231 -2.02 22.45 -24.89
N ILE A 232 -1.77 21.29 -25.48
CA ILE A 232 -2.73 20.51 -26.26
C ILE A 232 -2.88 19.13 -25.60
N GLU A 233 -4.11 18.76 -25.25
CA GLU A 233 -4.43 17.39 -24.82
C GLU A 233 -5.01 16.59 -25.99
N ILE A 234 -4.36 15.50 -26.34
CA ILE A 234 -4.86 14.54 -27.32
C ILE A 234 -5.57 13.41 -26.58
N LYS A 235 -6.90 13.45 -26.65
CA LYS A 235 -7.77 12.57 -25.88
C LYS A 235 -7.67 11.12 -26.36
N PRO A 236 -7.69 10.15 -25.45
CA PRO A 236 -7.69 8.72 -25.78
C PRO A 236 -9.08 8.25 -26.17
N ASP A 237 -9.16 7.02 -26.67
CA ASP A 237 -10.42 6.29 -26.68
C ASP A 237 -10.79 5.85 -25.26
N ARG A 238 -12.06 6.03 -24.90
CA ARG A 238 -12.60 5.68 -23.58
C ARG A 238 -12.85 4.17 -23.45
N MET A 239 -11.80 3.38 -23.64
CA MET A 239 -11.78 1.94 -23.46
C MET A 239 -10.37 1.48 -23.07
N PRO A 240 -10.23 0.52 -22.14
CA PRO A 240 -8.94 -0.03 -21.75
C PRO A 240 -8.42 -1.04 -22.80
N ILE A 241 -7.17 -1.42 -22.64
CA ILE A 241 -6.62 -2.65 -23.22
C ILE A 241 -7.09 -3.82 -22.34
N GLY A 242 -8.28 -4.31 -22.64
CA GLY A 242 -8.97 -5.39 -21.94
C GLY A 242 -10.43 -5.46 -22.41
N TYR A 243 -11.24 -6.29 -21.77
CA TYR A 243 -12.68 -6.31 -22.06
C TYR A 243 -13.36 -5.00 -21.62
N TYR A 244 -14.26 -4.46 -22.46
CA TYR A 244 -15.10 -3.33 -22.08
C TYR A 244 -16.49 -3.43 -22.74
N PRO A 245 -17.60 -3.32 -21.97
CA PRO A 245 -18.94 -3.56 -22.50
C PRO A 245 -19.33 -2.68 -23.71
N ASN A 246 -18.86 -1.42 -23.72
CA ASN A 246 -19.13 -0.47 -24.79
C ASN A 246 -17.86 -0.19 -25.61
N GLU A 247 -17.06 -1.24 -25.87
CA GLU A 247 -15.83 -1.08 -26.63
C GLU A 247 -16.09 -0.65 -28.08
N LYS A 248 -15.29 0.30 -28.56
CA LYS A 248 -15.15 0.49 -30.00
C LYS A 248 -14.39 -0.70 -30.58
N LEU A 249 -14.66 -0.99 -31.85
CA LEU A 249 -13.97 -2.05 -32.58
C LEU A 249 -12.46 -1.76 -32.72
N THR A 250 -12.08 -0.49 -32.85
CA THR A 250 -10.68 -0.09 -33.07
C THR A 250 -10.32 1.17 -32.29
N PHE A 251 -9.05 1.25 -31.86
CA PHE A 251 -8.44 2.49 -31.39
C PHE A 251 -8.22 3.49 -32.54
N THR A 252 -8.26 4.77 -32.20
CA THR A 252 -8.03 5.90 -33.10
C THR A 252 -6.53 6.12 -33.30
N ASN A 253 -6.10 6.34 -34.55
CA ASN A 253 -4.73 6.74 -34.87
C ASN A 253 -4.69 8.27 -35.03
N HIS A 254 -4.05 8.96 -34.09
CA HIS A 254 -3.78 10.38 -34.22
C HIS A 254 -2.44 10.57 -34.89
N GLU A 255 -2.37 11.54 -35.79
CA GLU A 255 -1.20 11.84 -36.59
C GLU A 255 -0.85 13.31 -36.40
N ILE A 256 0.36 13.56 -35.90
CA ILE A 256 0.79 14.89 -35.45
C ILE A 256 2.16 15.18 -36.07
N GLN A 257 2.25 16.29 -36.80
CA GLN A 257 3.54 16.80 -37.24
C GLN A 257 4.19 17.59 -36.10
N LEU A 258 5.31 17.09 -35.60
CA LEU A 258 6.12 17.78 -34.60
C LEU A 258 7.15 18.68 -35.29
N LYS A 259 7.54 19.72 -34.56
CA LYS A 259 8.63 20.65 -34.87
C LYS A 259 9.69 20.55 -33.79
N ASP A 260 10.90 20.95 -34.15
CA ASP A 260 12.03 20.99 -33.22
C ASP A 260 11.67 21.86 -32.00
N GLY A 261 11.90 21.33 -30.80
CA GLY A 261 11.55 21.94 -29.52
C GLY A 261 10.18 21.55 -28.97
N ASP A 262 9.29 20.96 -29.77
CA ASP A 262 8.01 20.46 -29.30
C ASP A 262 8.22 19.37 -28.23
N THR A 263 7.40 19.41 -27.20
CA THR A 263 7.54 18.52 -26.05
C THR A 263 6.24 17.77 -25.79
N PHE A 264 6.29 16.44 -25.70
CA PHE A 264 5.14 15.64 -25.31
C PHE A 264 5.40 14.82 -24.03
N TYR A 265 4.33 14.51 -23.32
CA TYR A 265 4.33 13.78 -22.07
C TYR A 265 3.33 12.64 -22.10
N LEU A 266 3.78 11.48 -21.63
CA LEU A 266 2.98 10.29 -21.36
C LEU A 266 3.07 9.98 -19.87
N PHE A 267 1.99 9.51 -19.25
CA PHE A 267 1.94 9.39 -17.79
C PHE A 267 0.91 8.35 -17.33
N SER A 268 1.03 7.84 -16.12
CA SER A 268 -0.04 7.15 -15.38
C SER A 268 -0.80 8.14 -14.48
N ASP A 269 -1.86 7.69 -13.83
CA ASP A 269 -2.71 8.57 -13.03
C ASP A 269 -2.11 8.97 -11.67
N GLY A 270 -1.15 8.20 -11.15
CA GLY A 270 -0.73 8.30 -9.75
C GLY A 270 -0.14 9.64 -9.34
N PHE A 271 0.50 10.39 -10.25
CA PHE A 271 0.96 11.75 -9.93
C PHE A 271 -0.21 12.68 -9.63
N MET A 272 -1.28 12.60 -10.43
CA MET A 272 -2.48 13.42 -10.29
C MET A 272 -3.33 12.97 -9.10
N ASP A 273 -3.31 11.66 -8.82
CA ASP A 273 -4.09 11.04 -7.76
C ASP A 273 -3.44 11.07 -6.38
N GLN A 274 -2.16 11.48 -6.30
CA GLN A 274 -1.45 11.63 -5.04
C GLN A 274 -2.16 12.56 -4.06
N PHE A 275 -2.48 12.03 -2.88
CA PHE A 275 -2.98 12.81 -1.74
C PHE A 275 -1.88 13.62 -1.08
N GLY A 276 -2.21 14.85 -0.67
CA GLY A 276 -1.28 15.73 0.00
C GLY A 276 -1.83 17.12 0.31
N GLY A 277 -0.91 18.05 0.54
CA GLY A 277 -1.20 19.43 0.93
C GLY A 277 -1.78 19.53 2.34
N LYS A 278 -2.07 20.77 2.78
CA LYS A 278 -2.56 21.03 4.15
C LYS A 278 -3.92 20.39 4.46
N LYS A 279 -4.71 20.09 3.43
CA LYS A 279 -6.08 19.57 3.55
C LYS A 279 -6.21 18.09 3.16
N GLY A 280 -5.12 17.43 2.76
CA GLY A 280 -5.15 16.03 2.33
C GLY A 280 -5.98 15.80 1.08
N PHE A 281 -5.84 16.63 0.05
CA PHE A 281 -6.56 16.48 -1.22
C PHE A 281 -5.67 15.84 -2.29
N LYS A 282 -6.30 15.27 -3.33
CA LYS A 282 -5.60 14.84 -4.56
C LYS A 282 -4.91 16.02 -5.25
N TYR A 283 -3.79 15.78 -5.91
CA TYR A 283 -3.04 16.80 -6.68
C TYR A 283 -3.86 17.37 -7.85
N LYS A 284 -4.63 16.49 -8.52
CA LYS A 284 -5.51 16.76 -9.67
C LYS A 284 -4.79 17.14 -10.96
N THR A 285 -5.42 16.76 -12.08
CA THR A 285 -4.98 17.02 -13.46
C THR A 285 -4.62 18.48 -13.73
N GLY A 286 -5.44 19.43 -13.26
CA GLY A 286 -5.20 20.85 -13.52
C GLY A 286 -3.90 21.40 -12.92
N ASN A 287 -3.41 20.84 -11.81
CA ASN A 287 -2.11 21.22 -11.26
C ASN A 287 -0.96 20.53 -12.01
N PHE A 288 -1.17 19.28 -12.42
CA PHE A 288 -0.22 18.52 -13.21
C PHE A 288 0.06 19.18 -14.57
N GLN A 289 -0.98 19.55 -15.31
CA GLN A 289 -0.85 20.30 -16.56
C GLN A 289 -0.07 21.62 -16.36
N LYS A 290 -0.35 22.36 -15.27
CA LYS A 290 0.35 23.61 -14.95
C LYS A 290 1.83 23.42 -14.68
N ILE A 291 2.23 22.39 -13.93
CA ILE A 291 3.65 22.17 -13.65
C ILE A 291 4.42 21.73 -14.90
N LEU A 292 3.83 20.90 -15.75
CA LEU A 292 4.42 20.54 -17.05
C LEU A 292 4.58 21.79 -17.92
N PHE A 293 3.49 22.52 -18.12
CA PHE A 293 3.50 23.74 -18.94
C PHE A 293 4.45 24.81 -18.41
N LYS A 294 4.55 25.02 -17.10
CA LYS A 294 5.48 26.02 -16.53
C LYS A 294 6.95 25.69 -16.81
N ASN A 295 7.29 24.40 -16.94
CA ASN A 295 8.68 23.94 -16.95
C ASN A 295 9.11 23.35 -18.30
N HIS A 296 8.23 23.29 -19.29
CA HIS A 296 8.48 22.62 -20.57
C HIS A 296 9.68 23.16 -21.35
N ASN A 297 10.06 24.42 -21.17
CA ASN A 297 11.24 25.03 -21.80
C ASN A 297 12.57 24.73 -21.08
N LYS A 298 12.54 24.01 -19.96
CA LYS A 298 13.76 23.63 -19.21
C LYS A 298 14.35 22.33 -19.76
N PRO A 299 15.66 22.07 -19.57
CA PRO A 299 16.26 20.77 -19.90
C PRO A 299 15.50 19.61 -19.25
N MET A 300 15.42 18.46 -19.92
CA MET A 300 14.56 17.35 -19.47
C MET A 300 14.92 16.83 -18.08
N TYR A 301 16.22 16.73 -17.77
CA TYR A 301 16.68 16.35 -16.44
C TYR A 301 16.23 17.34 -15.34
N ILE A 302 16.12 18.64 -15.67
CA ILE A 302 15.62 19.67 -14.74
C ILE A 302 14.11 19.51 -14.55
N GLN A 303 13.36 19.22 -15.61
CA GLN A 303 11.91 18.98 -15.51
C GLN A 303 11.61 17.81 -14.58
N LYS A 304 12.29 16.67 -14.75
CA LYS A 304 12.19 15.53 -13.84
C LYS A 304 12.42 15.92 -12.39
N LYS A 305 13.51 16.64 -12.10
CA LYS A 305 13.84 17.10 -10.75
C LYS A 305 12.76 18.02 -10.17
N LEU A 306 12.17 18.90 -10.98
CA LEU A 306 11.09 19.78 -10.54
C LEU A 306 9.79 19.01 -10.24
N LEU A 307 9.45 18.01 -11.06
CA LEU A 307 8.32 17.12 -10.79
C LEU A 307 8.53 16.32 -9.48
N GLU A 308 9.74 15.82 -9.24
CA GLU A 308 10.08 15.12 -7.98
C GLU A 308 9.98 16.02 -6.76
N GLN A 309 10.45 17.27 -6.87
CA GLN A 309 10.37 18.27 -5.81
C GLN A 309 8.93 18.67 -5.52
N GLU A 310 8.12 18.89 -6.55
CA GLU A 310 6.70 19.18 -6.40
C GLU A 310 5.97 18.04 -5.73
N LEU A 311 6.17 16.80 -6.20
CA LEU A 311 5.54 15.62 -5.61
C LEU A 311 5.90 15.47 -4.12
N LYS A 312 7.19 15.59 -3.77
CA LYS A 312 7.64 15.52 -2.38
C LYS A 312 7.05 16.66 -1.54
N SER A 313 6.99 17.87 -2.09
CA SER A 313 6.41 19.04 -1.46
C SER A 313 4.90 18.91 -1.28
N TRP A 314 4.20 18.23 -2.18
CA TRP A 314 2.77 17.96 -2.08
C TRP A 314 2.48 16.90 -1.03
N MET A 315 3.20 15.78 -1.05
CA MET A 315 2.96 14.63 -0.16
C MET A 315 3.04 14.99 1.33
N LYS A 316 3.99 15.83 1.79
CA LYS A 316 4.11 16.30 3.20
C LYS A 316 3.74 15.28 4.30
N GLY A 317 4.28 14.06 4.22
CA GLY A 317 4.05 13.01 5.22
C GLY A 317 2.92 12.03 4.89
N TYR A 318 2.20 12.24 3.79
CA TYR A 318 1.33 11.23 3.19
C TYR A 318 2.18 10.18 2.46
N GLU A 319 1.74 8.93 2.53
CA GLU A 319 2.31 7.84 1.73
C GLU A 319 1.95 8.00 0.25
N GLN A 320 2.70 7.31 -0.60
CA GLN A 320 2.42 7.31 -2.03
C GLN A 320 1.08 6.62 -2.29
N THR A 321 0.20 7.28 -3.05
CA THR A 321 -1.19 6.82 -3.25
C THR A 321 -1.26 5.71 -4.28
N ASP A 322 -0.52 5.84 -5.39
CA ASP A 322 -0.47 4.83 -6.44
C ASP A 322 0.91 4.79 -7.09
N ASP A 323 1.14 3.85 -8.01
CA ASP A 323 2.31 3.87 -8.88
C ASP A 323 2.36 5.19 -9.67
N ILE A 324 3.57 5.74 -9.85
CA ILE A 324 3.75 7.02 -10.55
C ILE A 324 4.72 6.80 -11.69
N LEU A 325 4.23 7.03 -12.90
CA LEU A 325 5.02 7.04 -14.12
C LEU A 325 4.75 8.32 -14.91
N VAL A 326 5.79 9.09 -15.21
CA VAL A 326 5.73 10.24 -16.11
C VAL A 326 6.96 10.21 -17.01
N MET A 327 6.73 10.19 -18.31
CA MET A 327 7.76 10.27 -19.33
C MET A 327 7.58 11.57 -20.11
N GLY A 328 8.66 12.33 -20.27
CA GLY A 328 8.71 13.52 -21.12
C GLY A 328 9.74 13.35 -22.24
N VAL A 329 9.39 13.79 -23.44
CA VAL A 329 10.24 13.73 -24.63
C VAL A 329 10.16 15.04 -25.38
N ARG A 330 11.30 15.57 -25.81
CA ARG A 330 11.39 16.71 -26.72
C ARG A 330 12.02 16.26 -28.03
N VAL A 331 11.42 16.72 -29.13
CA VAL A 331 11.88 16.44 -30.49
C VAL A 331 12.91 17.47 -30.92
#